data_AF-A0AAC8Q524-F1
#
_entry.id   AF-A0AAC8Q524-F1
#
_cell.length_a   1.000
_cell.length_b   1.000
_cell.length_c   1.000
_cell.angle_alpha   90.00
_cell.angle_beta   90.00
_cell.angle_gamma   90.00
#
_symmetry.space_group_name_H-M   'P 1'
#
loop_
_entity.id
_entity.type
_entity.pdbx_description
1 polymer ?
#
loop_
_entity_poly.entity_id
_entity_poly.type
_entity_poly.pdbx_seq_one_letter_code
_entity_poly.pdbx_strand_id
1 'polypeptide(L)'
;MTRFPKFALAATLALATVACQDPVDKAAKARIFSPEDPPKVVASAAEKLPPEDVADNPRVARRILSMDAAEVTERLGPHTFKATVSYEWTGAPGTVTTRLNETRTFRAGPGGVSGDFHGVLENSRDQGLEVMRVGGKVYARNRYGTFRQRLRDRGIAERTRTELTGAIRDLDALFRGRLQLSPQGTVTHEGRTAWRYNVTLGPEGNTGTTPTVLPALAEPKGGRDDTTRRRLAFFENRTPKSLSGEVLVDTETSVVLKTRLDGRITVPANDAGGAAELRMVLESALSEIGQDPKLQPPENFLPDADKPQGIADALDRFGIPRNKPEGTTGPGAAQPADEPADEEGN
;
A
#
# COMPACT_ATOMS: atom_id res chain seq x y z
N MET A 1 -21.23 36.72 -73.46
CA MET A 1 -20.20 35.76 -73.02
C MET A 1 -20.00 35.91 -71.52
N THR A 2 -19.86 34.77 -70.85
CA THR A 2 -20.21 34.45 -69.45
C THR A 2 -19.32 35.10 -68.40
N ARG A 3 -19.93 35.83 -67.44
CA ARG A 3 -19.30 36.22 -66.18
C ARG A 3 -19.55 35.10 -65.15
N PHE A 4 -18.52 34.35 -64.80
CA PHE A 4 -18.55 33.40 -63.69
C PHE A 4 -18.75 34.14 -62.36
N PRO A 5 -19.68 33.73 -61.49
CA PRO A 5 -19.94 34.43 -60.24
C PRO A 5 -18.87 34.08 -59.20
N LYS A 6 -18.25 35.12 -58.63
CA LYS A 6 -17.24 35.07 -57.55
C LYS A 6 -17.70 34.36 -56.26
N PHE A 7 -18.98 33.98 -56.16
CA PHE A 7 -19.55 33.27 -55.02
C PHE A 7 -19.25 31.76 -55.00
N ALA A 8 -18.89 31.15 -56.14
CA ALA A 8 -18.59 29.72 -56.19
C ALA A 8 -17.23 29.35 -55.54
N LEU A 9 -16.29 30.30 -55.45
CA LEU A 9 -14.96 30.06 -54.89
C LEU A 9 -14.92 30.12 -53.35
N ALA A 10 -15.82 30.89 -52.72
CA ALA A 10 -15.88 31.02 -51.26
C ALA A 10 -16.57 29.82 -50.59
N ALA A 11 -17.58 29.24 -51.24
CA ALA A 11 -18.28 28.06 -50.72
C ALA A 11 -17.41 26.79 -50.78
N THR A 12 -16.53 26.67 -51.78
CA THR A 12 -15.60 25.53 -51.91
C THR A 12 -14.43 25.59 -50.92
N LEU A 13 -13.99 26.78 -50.49
CA LEU A 13 -12.94 26.92 -49.48
C LEU A 13 -13.46 26.65 -48.05
N ALA A 14 -14.72 26.97 -47.76
CA ALA A 14 -15.35 26.67 -46.46
C ALA A 14 -15.74 25.20 -46.27
N LEU A 15 -16.00 24.47 -47.37
CA LEU A 15 -16.25 23.02 -47.34
C LEU A 15 -14.96 22.19 -47.23
N ALA A 16 -13.81 22.74 -47.60
CA ALA A 16 -12.51 22.07 -47.48
C ALA A 16 -11.98 22.05 -46.03
N THR A 17 -12.40 22.97 -45.16
CA THR A 17 -11.97 23.00 -43.75
C THR A 17 -12.80 22.10 -42.82
N VAL A 18 -13.94 21.59 -43.29
CA VAL A 18 -14.79 20.65 -42.51
C VAL A 18 -14.49 19.19 -42.87
N ALA A 19 -13.82 18.94 -44.00
CA ALA A 19 -13.52 17.58 -44.49
C ALA A 19 -12.25 16.93 -43.92
N CYS A 20 -11.57 17.57 -42.96
CA CYS A 20 -10.33 17.07 -42.35
C CYS A 20 -10.33 17.15 -40.82
N GLN A 21 -11.48 16.90 -40.17
CA GLN A 21 -11.48 16.53 -38.75
C GLN A 21 -11.88 15.07 -38.66
N ASP A 22 -10.87 14.20 -38.70
CA ASP A 22 -11.05 12.79 -38.43
C ASP A 22 -11.67 12.63 -37.03
N PRO A 23 -12.86 12.04 -36.89
CA PRO A 23 -13.48 11.80 -35.59
C PRO A 23 -12.59 10.97 -34.66
N VAL A 24 -11.67 10.17 -35.20
CA VAL A 24 -10.66 9.43 -34.44
C VAL A 24 -9.61 10.38 -33.87
N ASP A 25 -9.12 11.36 -34.64
CA ASP A 25 -8.16 12.37 -34.17
C ASP A 25 -8.80 13.31 -33.14
N LYS A 26 -10.08 13.65 -33.30
CA LYS A 26 -10.82 14.44 -32.32
C LYS A 26 -11.05 13.68 -31.01
N ALA A 27 -11.35 12.37 -31.09
CA ALA A 27 -11.48 11.51 -29.92
C ALA A 27 -10.12 11.23 -29.24
N ALA A 28 -9.04 11.11 -30.00
CA ALA A 28 -7.69 10.97 -29.50
C ALA A 28 -7.22 12.25 -28.81
N LYS A 29 -7.42 13.42 -29.42
CA LYS A 29 -7.16 14.72 -28.81
C LYS A 29 -8.00 14.95 -27.56
N ALA A 30 -9.28 14.54 -27.56
CA ALA A 30 -10.08 14.60 -26.34
C ALA A 30 -9.52 13.71 -25.22
N ARG A 31 -8.93 12.55 -25.53
CA ARG A 31 -8.26 11.71 -24.51
C ARG A 31 -6.93 12.28 -24.04
N ILE A 32 -6.17 12.91 -24.92
CA ILE A 32 -4.84 13.49 -24.64
C ILE A 32 -4.97 14.82 -23.88
N PHE A 33 -6.01 15.61 -24.17
CA PHE A 33 -6.25 16.93 -23.60
C PHE A 33 -7.43 16.98 -22.63
N SER A 34 -8.01 15.84 -22.27
CA SER A 34 -8.91 15.76 -21.12
C SER A 34 -8.15 16.18 -19.87
N PRO A 35 -8.79 16.90 -18.93
CA PRO A 35 -8.23 17.08 -17.60
C PRO A 35 -7.81 15.71 -17.09
N GLU A 36 -6.55 15.58 -16.67
CA GLU A 36 -6.03 14.35 -16.10
C GLU A 36 -6.97 13.95 -14.96
N ASP A 37 -7.56 12.75 -15.04
CA ASP A 37 -8.46 12.26 -14.00
C ASP A 37 -7.75 12.41 -12.65
N PRO A 38 -8.42 12.93 -11.61
CA PRO A 38 -7.77 13.13 -10.32
C PRO A 38 -7.14 11.82 -9.87
N PRO A 39 -5.98 11.86 -9.18
CA PRO A 39 -5.34 10.65 -8.69
C PRO A 39 -6.37 9.76 -7.99
N LYS A 40 -6.34 8.44 -8.24
CA LYS A 40 -7.39 7.51 -7.77
C LYS A 40 -7.74 7.69 -6.28
N VAL A 41 -6.75 8.01 -5.46
CA VAL A 41 -6.93 8.28 -4.03
C VAL A 41 -7.82 9.49 -3.76
N VAL A 42 -7.67 10.58 -4.52
CA VAL A 42 -8.51 11.78 -4.41
C VAL A 42 -9.96 11.44 -4.79
N ALA A 43 -10.16 10.66 -5.85
CA ALA A 43 -11.49 10.18 -6.23
C ALA A 43 -12.10 9.28 -5.15
N SER A 44 -11.32 8.37 -4.58
CA SER A 44 -11.72 7.51 -3.45
C SER A 44 -12.06 8.32 -2.20
N ALA A 45 -11.29 9.37 -1.88
CA ALA A 45 -11.55 10.25 -0.75
C ALA A 45 -12.83 11.08 -0.91
N ALA A 46 -13.18 11.44 -2.14
CA ALA A 46 -14.43 12.15 -2.47
C ALA A 46 -15.69 11.26 -2.40
N GLU A 47 -15.51 9.93 -2.37
CA GLU A 47 -16.62 8.98 -2.23
C GLU A 47 -17.34 9.19 -0.89
N LYS A 48 -18.66 9.42 -0.95
CA LYS A 48 -19.51 9.49 0.23
C LYS A 48 -19.87 8.09 0.70
N LEU A 49 -19.43 7.75 1.91
CA LEU A 49 -19.69 6.47 2.54
C LEU A 49 -20.57 6.72 3.75
N PRO A 50 -21.86 6.34 3.76
CA PRO A 50 -22.74 6.56 4.90
C PRO A 50 -22.33 5.64 6.06
N PRO A 51 -21.71 6.15 7.14
CA PRO A 51 -21.31 5.29 8.25
C PRO A 51 -22.53 4.64 8.91
N GLU A 52 -23.68 5.31 8.99
CA GLU A 52 -24.93 4.76 9.53
C GLU A 52 -25.37 3.44 8.86
N ASP A 53 -25.07 3.25 7.57
CA ASP A 53 -25.47 2.07 6.79
C ASP A 53 -24.51 0.88 6.95
N VAL A 54 -23.39 1.05 7.68
CA VAL A 54 -22.34 0.03 7.83
C VAL A 54 -22.86 -1.32 8.33
N ALA A 55 -23.88 -1.30 9.19
CA ALA A 55 -24.45 -2.50 9.79
C ALA A 55 -25.19 -3.37 8.77
N ASP A 56 -25.91 -2.71 7.87
CA ASP A 56 -26.83 -3.34 6.92
C ASP A 56 -26.23 -3.48 5.51
N ASN A 57 -25.10 -2.81 5.26
CA ASN A 57 -24.41 -2.82 3.97
C ASN A 57 -22.96 -3.32 4.09
N PRO A 58 -22.72 -4.63 3.86
CA PRO A 58 -21.39 -5.22 3.90
C PRO A 58 -20.38 -4.56 2.95
N ARG A 59 -20.81 -3.98 1.83
CA ARG A 59 -19.91 -3.28 0.91
C ARG A 59 -19.38 -1.98 1.51
N VAL A 60 -20.26 -1.20 2.15
CA VAL A 60 -19.88 0.04 2.85
C VAL A 60 -18.96 -0.28 4.02
N ALA A 61 -19.30 -1.30 4.82
CA ALA A 61 -18.43 -1.77 5.90
C ALA A 61 -17.02 -2.13 5.39
N ARG A 62 -16.93 -2.95 4.33
CA ARG A 62 -15.64 -3.35 3.75
C ARG A 62 -14.86 -2.17 3.22
N ARG A 63 -15.52 -1.24 2.54
CA ARG A 63 -14.90 -0.04 1.98
C ARG A 63 -14.29 0.86 3.06
N ILE A 64 -14.99 1.03 4.18
CA ILE A 64 -14.51 1.78 5.36
C ILE A 64 -13.33 1.06 6.02
N LEU A 65 -13.44 -0.25 6.28
CA LEU A 65 -12.40 -1.03 6.95
C LEU A 65 -11.13 -1.23 6.09
N SER A 66 -11.20 -0.95 4.79
CA SER A 66 -10.09 -1.14 3.84
C SER A 66 -9.48 0.16 3.30
N MET A 67 -9.90 1.32 3.81
CA MET A 67 -9.30 2.61 3.44
C MET A 67 -7.78 2.58 3.58
N ASP A 68 -7.09 3.08 2.56
CA ASP A 68 -5.63 3.19 2.60
C ASP A 68 -5.18 4.45 3.34
N ALA A 69 -3.90 4.49 3.73
CA ALA A 69 -3.35 5.62 4.48
C ALA A 69 -3.44 6.96 3.73
N ALA A 70 -3.32 6.92 2.41
CA ALA A 70 -3.30 8.13 1.60
C ALA A 70 -4.71 8.73 1.55
N GLU A 71 -5.73 7.90 1.34
CA GLU A 71 -7.14 8.28 1.44
C GLU A 71 -7.48 8.81 2.83
N VAL A 72 -7.03 8.14 3.89
CA VAL A 72 -7.22 8.62 5.27
C VAL A 72 -6.61 10.02 5.45
N THR A 73 -5.42 10.26 4.88
CA THR A 73 -4.77 11.56 4.92
C THR A 73 -5.51 12.61 4.08
N GLU A 74 -6.04 12.26 2.91
CA GLU A 74 -6.88 13.17 2.11
C GLU A 74 -8.18 13.55 2.85
N ARG A 75 -8.77 12.59 3.57
CA ARG A 75 -10.03 12.80 4.31
C ARG A 75 -9.86 13.59 5.60
N LEU A 76 -8.80 13.33 6.37
CA LEU A 76 -8.59 13.93 7.70
C LEU A 76 -7.54 15.05 7.74
N GLY A 77 -6.67 15.13 6.73
CA GLY A 77 -5.44 15.91 6.79
C GLY A 77 -4.33 15.22 7.62
N PRO A 78 -3.32 15.99 8.06
CA PRO A 78 -2.24 15.50 8.92
C PRO A 78 -2.76 14.82 10.19
N HIS A 79 -2.14 13.72 10.61
CA HIS A 79 -2.55 12.96 11.78
C HIS A 79 -1.46 11.98 12.23
N THR A 80 -1.61 11.45 13.44
CA THR A 80 -0.79 10.36 13.96
C THR A 80 -1.64 9.10 14.14
N PHE A 81 -1.23 8.01 13.50
CA PHE A 81 -1.74 6.66 13.68
C PHE A 81 -0.78 5.83 14.55
N LYS A 82 -1.32 5.11 15.53
CA LYS A 82 -0.59 4.11 16.31
C LYS A 82 -1.39 2.83 16.38
N ALA A 83 -0.74 1.69 16.12
CA ALA A 83 -1.30 0.37 16.33
C ALA A 83 -0.34 -0.52 17.13
N THR A 84 -0.90 -1.37 17.97
CA THR A 84 -0.23 -2.51 18.59
C THR A 84 -0.96 -3.77 18.19
N VAL A 85 -0.21 -4.75 17.69
CA VAL A 85 -0.75 -6.04 17.28
C VAL A 85 0.00 -7.14 18.03
N SER A 86 -0.73 -7.92 18.81
CA SER A 86 -0.19 -9.05 19.56
C SER A 86 -0.66 -10.35 18.91
N TYR A 87 0.30 -11.21 18.57
CA TYR A 87 0.07 -12.53 18.01
C TYR A 87 0.51 -13.58 19.03
N GLU A 88 -0.36 -14.53 19.30
CA GLU A 88 -0.08 -15.69 20.13
C GLU A 88 -0.43 -16.97 19.36
N TRP A 89 0.59 -17.76 19.04
CA TRP A 89 0.46 -19.03 18.34
C TRP A 89 0.65 -20.18 19.32
N THR A 90 -0.38 -21.00 19.48
CA THR A 90 -0.36 -22.21 20.30
C THR A 90 -0.53 -23.42 19.38
N GLY A 91 0.45 -24.32 19.34
CA GLY A 91 0.39 -25.54 18.56
C GLY A 91 -0.28 -26.69 19.33
N ALA A 92 0.13 -27.92 18.99
CA ALA A 92 -0.27 -29.13 19.68
C ALA A 92 -0.10 -29.04 21.21
N PRO A 93 -0.88 -29.77 22.01
CA PRO A 93 -0.63 -29.93 23.43
C PRO A 93 0.83 -30.31 23.70
N GLY A 94 1.50 -29.58 24.61
CA GLY A 94 2.91 -29.77 24.93
C GLY A 94 3.90 -28.97 24.07
N THR A 95 3.43 -28.22 23.06
CA THR A 95 4.28 -27.27 22.31
C THR A 95 4.36 -25.92 23.00
N VAL A 96 5.51 -25.23 22.83
CA VAL A 96 5.73 -23.90 23.40
C VAL A 96 4.93 -22.87 22.62
N THR A 97 4.07 -22.13 23.33
CA THR A 97 3.36 -20.98 22.78
C THR A 97 4.35 -19.91 22.32
N THR A 98 4.24 -19.51 21.05
CA THR A 98 5.06 -18.46 20.46
C THR A 98 4.30 -17.15 20.45
N ARG A 99 4.93 -16.08 20.96
CA ARG A 99 4.36 -14.74 20.96
C ARG A 99 5.19 -13.76 20.13
N LEU A 100 4.50 -12.83 19.50
CA LEU A 100 5.07 -11.70 18.77
C LEU A 100 4.18 -10.48 19.03
N ASN A 101 4.77 -9.40 19.54
CA ASN A 101 4.09 -8.12 19.64
C ASN A 101 4.72 -7.16 18.65
N GLU A 102 3.89 -6.44 17.90
CA GLU A 102 4.29 -5.48 16.89
C GLU A 102 3.69 -4.12 17.20
N THR A 103 4.45 -3.06 17.04
CA THR A 103 4.00 -1.68 17.15
C THR A 103 4.23 -0.98 15.81
N ARG A 104 3.18 -0.36 15.30
CA ARG A 104 3.19 0.44 14.08
C ARG A 104 2.88 1.89 14.47
N THR A 105 3.72 2.83 14.09
CA THR A 105 3.42 4.26 14.20
C THR A 105 3.56 4.90 12.85
N PHE A 106 2.63 5.79 12.52
CA PHE A 106 2.63 6.52 11.26
C PHE A 106 2.19 7.95 11.53
N ARG A 107 3.02 8.92 11.16
CA ARG A 107 2.73 10.34 11.27
C ARG A 107 2.60 10.89 9.85
N ALA A 108 1.40 11.31 9.49
CA ALA A 108 1.09 11.92 8.21
C ALA A 108 1.34 13.43 8.29
N GLY A 109 2.17 13.94 7.38
CA GLY A 109 2.28 15.37 7.09
C GLY A 109 1.24 15.82 6.05
N PRO A 110 1.27 17.10 5.66
CA PRO A 110 0.40 17.63 4.61
C PRO A 110 0.75 17.02 3.23
N GLY A 111 -0.20 17.10 2.29
CA GLY A 111 0.02 16.70 0.89
C GLY A 111 -0.44 15.29 0.51
N GLY A 112 -1.19 14.60 1.39
CA GLY A 112 -1.94 13.40 1.05
C GLY A 112 -1.08 12.26 0.50
N VAL A 113 -1.39 11.77 -0.71
CA VAL A 113 -0.65 10.66 -1.35
C VAL A 113 0.85 10.94 -1.46
N SER A 114 1.24 12.12 -1.91
CA SER A 114 2.66 12.47 -2.07
C SER A 114 3.23 13.18 -0.85
N GLY A 115 2.41 13.35 0.18
CA GLY A 115 2.73 14.08 1.39
C GLY A 115 3.86 13.44 2.19
N ASP A 116 4.46 14.28 3.02
CA ASP A 116 5.50 13.87 3.94
C ASP A 116 4.92 12.89 4.96
N PHE A 117 5.73 11.92 5.40
CA PHE A 117 5.33 11.04 6.49
C PHE A 117 6.54 10.47 7.21
N HIS A 118 6.29 10.00 8.43
CA HIS A 118 7.25 9.24 9.22
C HIS A 118 6.59 7.98 9.75
N GLY A 119 7.13 6.84 9.35
CA GLY A 119 6.63 5.51 9.70
C GLY A 119 7.66 4.70 10.46
N VAL A 120 7.22 4.02 11.53
CA VAL A 120 8.06 3.13 12.34
C VAL A 120 7.29 1.83 12.60
N LEU A 121 7.94 0.71 12.28
CA LEU A 121 7.49 -0.64 12.58
C LEU A 121 8.52 -1.28 13.50
N GLU A 122 8.11 -1.81 14.64
CA GLU A 122 8.99 -2.55 15.55
C GLU A 122 8.28 -3.76 16.13
N ASN A 123 9.03 -4.79 16.51
CA ASN A 123 8.47 -5.94 17.19
C ASN A 123 9.30 -6.42 18.39
N SER A 124 8.71 -7.35 19.14
CA SER A 124 9.30 -7.97 20.35
C SER A 124 10.43 -8.96 20.06
N ARG A 125 10.94 -9.01 18.84
CA ARG A 125 12.04 -9.88 18.38
C ARG A 125 13.20 -9.07 17.80
N ASP A 126 13.35 -7.82 18.26
CA ASP A 126 14.42 -6.90 17.85
C ASP A 126 14.46 -6.59 16.35
N GLN A 127 13.35 -6.79 15.65
CA GLN A 127 13.20 -6.37 14.26
C GLN A 127 12.44 -5.05 14.20
N GLY A 128 12.71 -4.30 13.15
CA GLY A 128 12.01 -3.07 12.88
C GLY A 128 12.53 -2.36 11.63
N LEU A 129 11.68 -1.50 11.10
CA LEU A 129 11.89 -0.70 9.92
C LEU A 129 11.38 0.71 10.20
N GLU A 130 12.16 1.70 9.84
CA GLU A 130 11.77 3.10 9.91
C GLU A 130 11.94 3.75 8.54
N VAL A 131 10.89 4.41 8.06
CA VAL A 131 10.83 5.05 6.75
C VAL A 131 10.27 6.44 6.91
N MET A 132 10.93 7.41 6.28
CA MET A 132 10.50 8.79 6.24
C MET A 132 10.42 9.24 4.79
N ARG A 133 9.37 9.98 4.43
CA ARG A 133 9.35 10.82 3.23
C ARG A 133 9.27 12.26 3.69
N VAL A 134 10.25 13.07 3.30
CA VAL A 134 10.28 14.51 3.62
C VAL A 134 10.78 15.28 2.41
N GLY A 135 9.97 16.24 1.93
CA GLY A 135 10.28 17.03 0.74
C GLY A 135 10.52 16.16 -0.51
N GLY A 136 9.70 15.12 -0.69
CA GLY A 136 9.80 14.18 -1.81
C GLY A 136 10.99 13.21 -1.76
N LYS A 137 11.86 13.30 -0.74
CA LYS A 137 12.99 12.38 -0.53
C LYS A 137 12.62 11.30 0.46
N VAL A 138 13.00 10.06 0.15
CA VAL A 138 12.74 8.90 1.01
C VAL A 138 14.01 8.52 1.76
N TYR A 139 13.87 8.29 3.06
CA TYR A 139 14.92 7.81 3.95
C TYR A 139 14.44 6.53 4.62
N ALA A 140 15.31 5.53 4.73
CA ALA A 140 14.95 4.30 5.42
C ALA A 140 16.12 3.75 6.22
N ARG A 141 15.81 3.10 7.35
CA ARG A 141 16.74 2.29 8.13
C ARG A 141 16.05 1.08 8.74
N ASN A 142 16.84 0.05 9.01
CA ASN A 142 16.43 -0.98 9.97
C ASN A 142 16.55 -0.41 11.39
N ARG A 143 15.92 -1.05 12.38
CA ARG A 143 15.88 -0.64 13.80
C ARG A 143 17.19 -0.06 14.35
N TYR A 144 18.32 -0.72 14.12
CA TYR A 144 19.64 -0.32 14.63
C TYR A 144 20.57 0.28 13.55
N GLY A 145 20.06 0.51 12.35
CA GLY A 145 20.86 1.00 11.23
C GLY A 145 20.93 2.53 11.16
N THR A 146 21.85 3.04 10.35
CA THR A 146 21.85 4.45 9.92
C THR A 146 20.83 4.65 8.81
N PHE A 147 20.17 5.82 8.80
CA PHE A 147 19.33 6.21 7.67
C PHE A 147 20.13 6.21 6.37
N ARG A 148 19.50 5.72 5.31
CA ARG A 148 19.98 5.87 3.94
C ARG A 148 18.93 6.61 3.15
N GLN A 149 19.34 7.66 2.45
CA GLN A 149 18.50 8.26 1.43
C GLN A 149 18.32 7.23 0.31
N ARG A 150 17.11 7.16 -0.24
CA ARG A 150 16.74 6.31 -1.37
C ARG A 150 16.37 7.23 -2.52
N LEU A 151 17.30 7.44 -3.45
CA LEU A 151 17.07 8.28 -4.64
C LEU A 151 16.12 7.58 -5.61
N ARG A 152 16.23 6.25 -5.71
CA ARG A 152 15.33 5.42 -6.51
C ARG A 152 14.36 4.69 -5.58
N ASP A 153 13.34 5.40 -5.10
CA ASP A 153 12.23 4.78 -4.38
C ASP A 153 11.45 3.85 -5.34
N ARG A 154 11.66 2.53 -5.20
CA ARG A 154 10.91 1.51 -5.95
C ARG A 154 9.58 1.16 -5.26
N GLY A 155 8.90 2.16 -4.74
CA GLY A 155 7.64 2.03 -3.99
C GLY A 155 7.82 1.48 -2.56
N ILE A 156 8.99 1.62 -1.93
CA ILE A 156 9.17 1.24 -0.52
C ILE A 156 8.33 2.13 0.37
N ALA A 157 8.28 3.44 0.10
CA ALA A 157 7.54 4.38 0.92
C ALA A 157 6.04 4.07 0.91
N GLU A 158 5.46 3.80 -0.27
CA GLU A 158 4.03 3.46 -0.36
C GLU A 158 3.71 2.10 0.25
N ARG A 159 4.59 1.13 0.07
CA ARG A 159 4.41 -0.20 0.67
C ARG A 159 4.48 -0.12 2.19
N THR A 160 5.48 0.56 2.74
CA THR A 160 5.62 0.72 4.19
C THR A 160 4.49 1.53 4.78
N ARG A 161 4.05 2.61 4.10
CA ARG A 161 2.85 3.36 4.49
C ARG A 161 1.63 2.43 4.59
N THR A 162 1.41 1.61 3.56
CA THR A 162 0.30 0.64 3.50
C THR A 162 0.39 -0.44 4.59
N GLU A 163 1.60 -0.91 4.90
CA GLU A 163 1.87 -1.89 5.95
C GLU A 163 1.62 -1.31 7.34
N LEU A 164 2.07 -0.08 7.59
CA LEU A 164 1.95 0.57 8.90
C LEU A 164 0.50 0.83 9.29
N THR A 165 -0.34 1.25 8.35
CA THR A 165 -1.75 1.60 8.64
C THR A 165 -2.73 0.45 8.39
N GLY A 166 -2.28 -0.61 7.70
CA GLY A 166 -3.14 -1.71 7.24
C GLY A 166 -3.60 -2.72 8.29
N ALA A 167 -3.32 -2.51 9.59
CA ALA A 167 -3.49 -3.54 10.61
C ALA A 167 -4.92 -4.10 10.72
N ILE A 168 -5.95 -3.24 10.62
CA ILE A 168 -7.36 -3.69 10.64
C ILE A 168 -7.72 -4.49 9.38
N ARG A 169 -7.21 -4.07 8.22
CA ARG A 169 -7.42 -4.76 6.95
C ARG A 169 -6.73 -6.13 6.94
N ASP A 170 -5.52 -6.22 7.49
CA ASP A 170 -4.77 -7.46 7.62
C ASP A 170 -5.53 -8.46 8.52
N LEU A 171 -6.07 -7.97 9.64
CA LEU A 171 -6.93 -8.76 10.52
C LEU A 171 -8.21 -9.19 9.78
N ASP A 172 -8.89 -8.29 9.09
CA ASP A 172 -10.10 -8.63 8.34
C ASP A 172 -9.85 -9.71 7.27
N ALA A 173 -8.73 -9.61 6.55
CA ALA A 173 -8.31 -10.61 5.58
C ALA A 173 -8.07 -11.98 6.25
N LEU A 174 -7.41 -12.03 7.41
CA LEU A 174 -7.22 -13.26 8.18
C LEU A 174 -8.55 -13.84 8.65
N PHE A 175 -9.51 -13.00 9.02
CA PHE A 175 -10.88 -13.37 9.38
C PHE A 175 -11.79 -13.60 8.16
N ARG A 176 -11.24 -13.65 6.95
CA ARG A 176 -11.94 -13.91 5.68
C ARG A 176 -13.07 -12.91 5.40
N GLY A 177 -12.89 -11.65 5.77
CA GLY A 177 -13.93 -10.64 5.60
C GLY A 177 -15.17 -10.96 6.42
N ARG A 178 -15.02 -11.40 7.68
CA ARG A 178 -16.11 -11.74 8.60
C ARG A 178 -16.21 -10.79 9.80
N LEU A 179 -15.59 -9.61 9.72
CA LEU A 179 -15.90 -8.54 10.67
C LEU A 179 -17.34 -8.09 10.41
N GLN A 180 -18.22 -8.33 11.38
CA GLN A 180 -19.58 -7.80 11.38
C GLN A 180 -19.66 -6.66 12.39
N LEU A 181 -20.25 -5.55 11.96
CA LEU A 181 -20.36 -4.33 12.75
C LEU A 181 -21.81 -4.13 13.16
N SER A 182 -22.04 -3.83 14.44
CA SER A 182 -23.37 -3.52 14.96
C SER A 182 -23.31 -2.16 15.68
N PRO A 183 -24.17 -1.20 15.32
CA PRO A 183 -24.07 0.17 15.83
C PRO A 183 -24.42 0.19 17.32
N GLN A 184 -23.76 1.08 18.06
CA GLN A 184 -23.93 1.30 19.51
C GLN A 184 -24.14 2.79 19.83
N GLY A 185 -24.52 3.59 18.84
CA GLY A 185 -24.67 5.04 18.93
C GLY A 185 -23.39 5.81 18.62
N THR A 186 -23.41 7.10 18.87
CA THR A 186 -22.29 8.01 18.59
C THR A 186 -21.55 8.41 19.86
N VAL A 187 -20.26 8.74 19.70
CA VAL A 187 -19.34 9.16 20.76
C VAL A 187 -18.38 10.21 20.24
N THR A 188 -17.72 10.94 21.15
CA THR A 188 -16.67 11.90 20.77
C THR A 188 -15.28 11.28 20.90
N HIS A 189 -14.43 11.45 19.90
CA HIS A 189 -13.02 11.04 19.88
C HIS A 189 -12.18 12.12 19.20
N GLU A 190 -11.11 12.61 19.84
CA GLU A 190 -10.26 13.70 19.31
C GLU A 190 -11.06 14.95 18.87
N GLY A 191 -12.12 15.29 19.60
CA GLY A 191 -13.01 16.41 19.27
C GLY A 191 -13.97 16.18 18.09
N ARG A 192 -13.98 14.98 17.50
CA ARG A 192 -14.84 14.59 16.39
C ARG A 192 -15.97 13.67 16.85
N THR A 193 -17.11 13.72 16.17
CA THR A 193 -18.21 12.76 16.39
C THR A 193 -17.92 11.49 15.61
N ALA A 194 -18.06 10.34 16.26
CA ALA A 194 -17.81 9.03 15.68
C ALA A 194 -18.95 8.06 16.02
N TRP A 195 -19.36 7.26 15.05
CA TRP A 195 -20.17 6.08 15.30
C TRP A 195 -19.33 5.02 16.02
N ARG A 196 -19.88 4.49 17.11
CA ARG A 196 -19.33 3.32 17.80
C ARG A 196 -20.01 2.07 17.26
N TYR A 197 -19.21 1.11 16.82
CA TYR A 197 -19.69 -0.23 16.47
C TYR A 197 -19.09 -1.26 17.41
N ASN A 198 -19.94 -2.17 17.88
CA ASN A 198 -19.49 -3.45 18.40
C ASN A 198 -19.10 -4.35 17.22
N VAL A 199 -17.99 -5.07 17.35
CA VAL A 199 -17.52 -6.02 16.34
C VAL A 199 -17.78 -7.44 16.81
N THR A 200 -18.33 -8.26 15.93
CA THR A 200 -18.52 -9.70 16.16
C THR A 200 -18.06 -10.51 14.93
N LEU A 201 -17.93 -11.83 15.10
CA LEU A 201 -17.67 -12.74 14.00
C LEU A 201 -18.96 -12.97 13.20
N GLY A 202 -19.01 -12.43 11.99
CA GLY A 202 -20.13 -12.60 11.06
C GLY A 202 -20.18 -13.99 10.40
N PRO A 203 -21.25 -14.29 9.65
CA PRO A 203 -21.41 -15.55 8.92
C PRO A 203 -20.39 -15.71 7.78
N GLU A 204 -20.22 -16.93 7.30
CA GLU A 204 -19.41 -17.21 6.10
C GLU A 204 -20.08 -16.65 4.84
N GLY A 205 -19.28 -16.21 3.86
CA GLY A 205 -19.77 -15.76 2.56
C GLY A 205 -20.30 -14.32 2.48
N ASN A 206 -20.40 -13.60 3.61
CA ASN A 206 -20.86 -12.20 3.61
C ASN A 206 -19.72 -11.20 3.41
N THR A 207 -18.90 -11.39 2.36
CA THR A 207 -17.75 -10.53 2.09
C THR A 207 -18.08 -9.32 1.23
N GLY A 208 -19.27 -9.27 0.60
CA GLY A 208 -19.69 -8.15 -0.26
C GLY A 208 -18.89 -7.98 -1.56
N THR A 209 -17.83 -8.78 -1.74
CA THR A 209 -16.90 -8.74 -2.88
C THR A 209 -17.00 -10.00 -3.73
N THR A 210 -17.10 -9.84 -5.04
CA THR A 210 -17.02 -10.96 -5.98
C THR A 210 -15.58 -11.52 -5.99
N PRO A 211 -15.38 -12.85 -5.83
CA PRO A 211 -14.06 -13.44 -5.95
C PRO A 211 -13.47 -13.12 -7.32
N THR A 212 -12.29 -12.50 -7.35
CA THR A 212 -11.56 -12.33 -8.61
C THR A 212 -10.94 -13.67 -8.96
N VAL A 213 -11.28 -14.22 -10.12
CA VAL A 213 -10.64 -15.44 -10.64
C VAL A 213 -9.25 -15.06 -11.11
N LEU A 214 -8.25 -15.31 -10.27
CA LEU A 214 -6.86 -15.15 -10.65
C LEU A 214 -6.41 -16.34 -11.52
N PRO A 215 -5.46 -16.14 -12.44
CA PRO A 215 -4.82 -17.24 -13.15
C PRO A 215 -4.24 -18.27 -12.16
N ALA A 216 -4.26 -19.54 -12.56
CA ALA A 216 -3.64 -20.59 -11.75
C ALA A 216 -2.17 -20.27 -11.49
N LEU A 217 -1.75 -20.37 -10.22
CA LEU A 217 -0.35 -20.18 -9.84
C LEU A 217 0.50 -21.25 -10.51
N ALA A 218 1.59 -20.82 -11.16
CA ALA A 218 2.57 -21.75 -11.70
C ALA A 218 3.22 -22.56 -10.56
N GLU A 219 3.13 -23.89 -10.62
CA GLU A 219 3.82 -24.75 -9.66
C GLU A 219 5.32 -24.78 -9.97
N PRO A 220 6.20 -24.63 -8.97
CA PRO A 220 7.63 -24.76 -9.16
C PRO A 220 8.00 -26.20 -9.55
N LYS A 221 9.01 -26.34 -10.42
CA LYS A 221 9.60 -27.64 -10.75
C LYS A 221 10.19 -28.26 -9.47
N GLY A 222 9.70 -29.43 -9.06
CA GLY A 222 10.08 -30.09 -7.81
C GLY A 222 9.12 -29.86 -6.64
N GLY A 223 8.01 -29.15 -6.87
CA GLY A 223 7.01 -28.87 -5.84
C GLY A 223 7.43 -27.75 -4.87
N ARG A 224 6.50 -27.35 -4.01
CA ARG A 224 6.70 -26.26 -3.05
C ARG A 224 7.51 -26.75 -1.85
N ASP A 225 8.43 -25.92 -1.36
CA ASP A 225 9.17 -26.18 -0.14
C ASP A 225 8.24 -26.25 1.09
N ASP A 226 8.69 -26.89 2.17
CA ASP A 226 7.87 -27.14 3.36
C ASP A 226 7.40 -25.86 4.07
N THR A 227 8.15 -24.77 3.99
CA THR A 227 7.75 -23.49 4.60
C THR A 227 6.62 -22.87 3.79
N THR A 228 6.76 -22.84 2.47
CA THR A 228 5.70 -22.38 1.57
C THR A 228 4.44 -23.23 1.71
N ARG A 229 4.57 -24.57 1.76
CA ARG A 229 3.43 -25.48 1.97
C ARG A 229 2.70 -25.21 3.28
N ARG A 230 3.40 -24.99 4.39
CA ARG A 230 2.80 -24.66 5.69
C ARG A 230 2.06 -23.32 5.68
N ARG A 231 2.61 -22.29 5.04
CA ARG A 231 1.96 -20.98 4.89
C ARG A 231 0.65 -21.09 4.12
N LEU A 232 0.67 -21.82 3.01
CA LEU A 232 -0.54 -22.05 2.21
C LEU A 232 -1.59 -22.84 2.97
N ALA A 233 -1.19 -23.93 3.64
CA ALA A 233 -2.10 -24.71 4.48
C ALA A 233 -2.74 -23.85 5.59
N PHE A 234 -1.99 -22.93 6.19
CA PHE A 234 -2.57 -21.95 7.12
C PHE A 234 -3.68 -21.13 6.44
N PHE A 235 -3.41 -20.51 5.29
CA PHE A 235 -4.42 -19.68 4.63
C PHE A 235 -5.60 -20.51 4.11
N GLU A 236 -5.39 -21.71 3.59
CA GLU A 236 -6.46 -22.56 3.07
C GLU A 236 -7.37 -23.09 4.18
N ASN A 237 -6.77 -23.56 5.28
CA ASN A 237 -7.48 -24.32 6.31
C ASN A 237 -7.83 -23.49 7.56
N ARG A 238 -7.41 -22.22 7.67
CA ARG A 238 -7.75 -21.37 8.81
C ARG A 238 -9.26 -21.23 8.98
N THR A 239 -9.73 -21.39 10.20
CA THR A 239 -11.14 -21.24 10.58
C THR A 239 -11.25 -20.23 11.70
N PRO A 240 -11.78 -19.02 11.44
CA PRO A 240 -12.14 -18.07 12.49
C PRO A 240 -13.11 -18.70 13.51
N LYS A 241 -12.82 -18.56 14.80
CA LYS A 241 -13.62 -19.12 15.90
C LYS A 241 -14.34 -18.07 16.71
N SER A 242 -13.66 -16.97 17.01
CA SER A 242 -14.23 -15.84 17.74
C SER A 242 -13.61 -14.54 17.25
N LEU A 243 -14.42 -13.50 17.28
CA LEU A 243 -13.98 -12.13 17.08
C LEU A 243 -14.90 -11.24 17.92
N SER A 244 -14.32 -10.36 18.71
CA SER A 244 -15.05 -9.36 19.49
C SER A 244 -14.26 -8.06 19.58
N GLY A 245 -14.96 -6.95 19.79
CA GLY A 245 -14.29 -5.67 20.02
C GLY A 245 -15.11 -4.45 19.66
N GLU A 246 -14.41 -3.33 19.46
CA GLU A 246 -15.01 -2.05 19.04
C GLU A 246 -14.25 -1.42 17.88
N VAL A 247 -15.00 -0.71 17.03
CA VAL A 247 -14.47 0.19 16.00
C VAL A 247 -15.21 1.52 16.12
N LEU A 248 -14.46 2.63 16.09
CA LEU A 248 -15.00 3.98 16.00
C LEU A 248 -14.80 4.50 14.57
N VAL A 249 -15.88 4.95 13.93
CA VAL A 249 -15.86 5.48 12.56
C VAL A 249 -16.33 6.93 12.60
N ASP A 250 -15.54 7.84 12.05
CA ASP A 250 -15.87 9.26 11.97
C ASP A 250 -17.18 9.50 11.22
N THR A 251 -18.06 10.36 11.74
CA THR A 251 -19.37 10.61 11.10
C THR A 251 -19.27 11.41 9.81
N GLU A 252 -18.24 12.25 9.66
CA GLU A 252 -18.11 13.16 8.53
C GLU A 252 -17.31 12.54 7.38
N THR A 253 -16.24 11.83 7.74
CA THR A 253 -15.25 11.33 6.78
C THR A 253 -15.29 9.82 6.61
N SER A 254 -16.00 9.10 7.47
CA SER A 254 -16.11 7.64 7.47
C SER A 254 -14.78 6.92 7.70
N VAL A 255 -13.77 7.63 8.19
CA VAL A 255 -12.47 7.07 8.55
C VAL A 255 -12.57 6.32 9.89
N VAL A 256 -11.92 5.16 9.97
CA VAL A 256 -11.75 4.44 11.24
C VAL A 256 -10.79 5.21 12.16
N LEU A 257 -11.32 5.79 13.23
CA LEU A 257 -10.56 6.58 14.19
C LEU A 257 -9.91 5.73 15.27
N LYS A 258 -10.54 4.62 15.66
CA LYS A 258 -10.06 3.75 16.72
C LYS A 258 -10.54 2.32 16.51
N THR A 259 -9.72 1.35 16.90
CA THR A 259 -10.05 -0.07 16.84
C THR A 259 -9.49 -0.79 18.05
N ARG A 260 -10.28 -1.70 18.60
CA ARG A 260 -9.85 -2.65 19.63
C ARG A 260 -10.50 -3.99 19.33
N LEU A 261 -9.73 -4.99 18.90
CA LEU A 261 -10.23 -6.30 18.50
C LEU A 261 -9.46 -7.42 19.21
N ASP A 262 -10.18 -8.48 19.59
CA ASP A 262 -9.61 -9.76 20.03
C ASP A 262 -10.23 -10.87 19.19
N GLY A 263 -9.38 -11.62 18.50
CA GLY A 263 -9.77 -12.64 17.54
C GLY A 263 -9.04 -13.95 17.77
N ARG A 264 -9.72 -15.07 17.52
CA ARG A 264 -9.13 -16.41 17.53
C ARG A 264 -9.41 -17.15 16.23
N ILE A 265 -8.38 -17.80 15.72
CA ILE A 265 -8.40 -18.61 14.51
C ILE A 265 -7.82 -19.96 14.87
N THR A 266 -8.50 -21.04 14.50
CA THR A 266 -7.90 -22.39 14.57
C THR A 266 -7.46 -22.83 13.20
N VAL A 267 -6.36 -23.56 13.13
CA VAL A 267 -5.91 -24.27 11.94
C VAL A 267 -5.93 -25.76 12.26
N PRO A 268 -6.79 -26.55 11.60
CA PRO A 268 -6.81 -27.99 11.81
C PRO A 268 -5.45 -28.57 11.42
N ALA A 269 -5.02 -29.61 12.13
CA ALA A 269 -3.83 -30.33 11.73
C ALA A 269 -4.08 -31.08 10.42
N ASN A 270 -3.06 -31.12 9.57
CA ASN A 270 -3.08 -32.00 8.40
C ASN A 270 -2.80 -33.47 8.80
N ASP A 271 -2.21 -33.71 9.98
CA ASP A 271 -1.83 -35.02 10.54
C ASP A 271 -2.26 -35.16 12.03
N ALA A 272 -1.85 -36.24 12.72
CA ALA A 272 -2.17 -36.55 14.13
C ALA A 272 -1.69 -35.52 15.20
N GLY A 273 -1.15 -34.36 14.78
CA GLY A 273 -0.51 -33.35 15.63
C GLY A 273 -1.45 -32.40 16.37
N GLY A 274 -2.77 -32.53 16.27
CA GLY A 274 -3.73 -31.65 16.96
C GLY A 274 -3.82 -30.22 16.39
N ALA A 275 -5.00 -29.60 16.48
CA ALA A 275 -5.24 -28.27 15.90
C ALA A 275 -4.36 -27.19 16.56
N ALA A 276 -3.89 -26.24 15.76
CA ALA A 276 -3.20 -25.05 16.25
C ALA A 276 -4.18 -23.87 16.39
N GLU A 277 -3.89 -22.95 17.29
CA GLU A 277 -4.66 -21.73 17.51
C GLU A 277 -3.77 -20.49 17.37
N LEU A 278 -4.26 -19.51 16.61
CA LEU A 278 -3.75 -18.15 16.56
C LEU A 278 -4.74 -17.23 17.29
N ARG A 279 -4.29 -16.58 18.36
CA ARG A 279 -4.97 -15.42 18.95
C ARG A 279 -4.31 -14.14 18.45
N MET A 280 -5.13 -13.18 18.07
CA MET A 280 -4.70 -11.85 17.64
C MET A 280 -5.42 -10.79 18.48
N VAL A 281 -4.67 -9.84 19.00
CA VAL A 281 -5.22 -8.65 19.65
C VAL A 281 -4.71 -7.42 18.91
N LEU A 282 -5.63 -6.59 18.40
CA LEU A 282 -5.32 -5.34 17.71
C LEU A 282 -5.86 -4.18 18.55
N GLU A 283 -5.00 -3.22 18.86
CA GLU A 283 -5.40 -1.91 19.36
C GLU A 283 -4.80 -0.84 18.47
N SER A 284 -5.63 0.04 17.91
CA SER A 284 -5.15 1.17 17.11
C SER A 284 -5.98 2.42 17.33
N ALA A 285 -5.35 3.58 17.16
CA ALA A 285 -6.02 4.87 17.26
C ALA A 285 -5.34 5.92 16.36
N LEU A 286 -6.16 6.83 15.85
CA LEU A 286 -5.78 8.12 15.30
C LEU A 286 -5.81 9.18 16.40
N SER A 287 -4.86 10.11 16.31
CA SER A 287 -4.64 11.23 17.22
C SER A 287 -4.02 12.40 16.47
N GLU A 288 -3.97 13.58 17.09
CA GLU A 288 -3.35 14.78 16.50
C GLU A 288 -3.96 15.14 15.13
N ILE A 289 -5.26 14.87 14.96
CA ILE A 289 -5.95 15.06 13.68
C ILE A 289 -5.97 16.55 13.30
N GLY A 290 -5.54 16.86 12.08
CA GLY A 290 -5.40 18.21 11.55
C GLY A 290 -4.13 18.94 12.00
N GLN A 291 -3.26 18.32 12.81
CA GLN A 291 -2.04 18.96 13.32
C GLN A 291 -0.84 18.60 12.45
N ASP A 292 -0.20 19.61 11.85
CA ASP A 292 1.00 19.40 11.05
C ASP A 292 2.19 18.96 11.93
N PRO A 293 2.74 17.75 11.74
CA PRO A 293 3.88 17.25 12.51
C PRO A 293 5.20 17.99 12.20
N LYS A 294 5.26 18.85 11.18
CA LYS A 294 6.45 19.61 10.75
C LYS A 294 7.68 18.71 10.56
N LEU A 295 7.49 17.59 9.86
CA LEU A 295 8.52 16.58 9.66
C LEU A 295 9.77 17.18 9.02
N GLN A 296 10.93 16.75 9.52
CA GLN A 296 12.24 17.13 8.99
C GLN A 296 12.98 15.88 8.52
N PRO A 297 13.88 16.00 7.53
CA PRO A 297 14.78 14.92 7.18
C PRO A 297 15.58 14.46 8.41
N PRO A 298 16.04 13.19 8.44
CA PRO A 298 16.90 12.73 9.52
C PRO A 298 18.20 13.56 9.57
N GLU A 299 18.66 13.90 10.78
CA GLU A 299 19.88 14.70 10.98
C GLU A 299 21.12 14.04 10.35
N ASN A 300 21.20 12.71 10.43
CA ASN A 300 22.30 11.91 9.91
C ASN A 300 21.75 10.84 8.96
N PHE A 301 22.19 10.88 7.69
CA PHE A 301 21.90 9.84 6.71
C PHE A 301 23.06 9.65 5.74
N LEU A 302 23.17 8.44 5.20
CA LEU A 302 24.08 8.14 4.10
C LEU A 302 23.36 8.43 2.77
N PRO A 303 24.01 9.08 1.79
CA PRO A 303 23.43 9.24 0.47
C PRO A 303 23.22 7.87 -0.18
N ASP A 304 22.24 7.77 -1.08
CA ASP A 304 22.05 6.56 -1.88
C ASP A 304 23.29 6.40 -2.76
N ALA A 305 24.15 5.44 -2.43
CA ALA A 305 25.28 5.14 -3.28
C ALA A 305 24.76 4.34 -4.47
N ASP A 306 25.03 4.80 -5.68
CA ASP A 306 24.82 3.98 -6.86
C ASP A 306 25.51 2.63 -6.65
N LYS A 307 24.76 1.56 -6.92
CA LYS A 307 25.40 0.24 -7.03
C LYS A 307 26.42 0.38 -8.16
N PRO A 308 27.67 -0.09 -7.96
CA PRO A 308 28.65 -0.12 -9.03
C PRO A 308 28.01 -0.73 -10.29
N GLN A 309 28.23 -0.10 -11.46
CA GLN A 309 27.58 -0.39 -12.75
C GLN A 309 28.07 -1.71 -13.38
N GLY A 310 28.44 -2.70 -12.55
CA GLY A 310 28.92 -3.99 -13.00
C GLY A 310 29.61 -4.78 -11.89
N ILE A 311 29.82 -6.07 -12.15
CA ILE A 311 30.58 -6.97 -11.26
C ILE A 311 32.02 -6.44 -11.08
N ALA A 312 32.60 -5.83 -12.13
CA ALA A 312 33.95 -5.28 -12.10
C ALA A 312 34.11 -4.13 -11.10
N ASP A 313 33.22 -3.13 -11.15
CA ASP A 313 33.25 -2.00 -10.22
C ASP A 313 32.86 -2.42 -8.79
N ALA A 314 32.07 -3.49 -8.65
CA ALA A 314 31.76 -4.08 -7.35
C ALA A 314 33.01 -4.75 -6.74
N LEU A 315 33.72 -5.58 -7.51
CA LEU A 315 34.94 -6.25 -7.07
C LEU A 315 36.02 -5.24 -6.68
N ASP A 316 36.19 -4.17 -7.46
CA ASP A 316 37.15 -3.10 -7.16
C ASP A 316 36.77 -2.33 -5.89
N ARG A 317 35.49 -1.99 -5.71
CA ARG A 317 35.00 -1.29 -4.50
C ARG A 317 35.13 -2.13 -3.23
N PHE A 318 35.06 -3.46 -3.33
CA PHE A 318 35.25 -4.39 -2.23
C PHE A 318 36.70 -4.88 -2.08
N GLY A 319 37.64 -4.34 -2.86
CA GLY A 319 39.06 -4.68 -2.79
C GLY A 319 39.36 -6.13 -3.16
N ILE A 320 38.48 -6.79 -3.92
CA ILE A 320 38.69 -8.16 -4.38
C ILE A 320 39.56 -8.09 -5.64
N PRO A 321 40.82 -8.56 -5.59
CA PRO A 321 41.71 -8.50 -6.73
C PRO A 321 41.11 -9.31 -7.88
N ARG A 322 41.09 -8.70 -9.07
CA ARG A 322 40.68 -9.40 -10.29
C ARG A 322 41.71 -10.50 -10.57
N ASN A 323 41.29 -11.75 -10.55
CA ASN A 323 42.07 -12.82 -11.17
C ASN A 323 42.08 -12.55 -12.67
N LYS A 324 43.11 -11.86 -13.17
CA LYS A 324 43.43 -11.89 -14.59
C LYS A 324 43.75 -13.35 -14.91
N PRO A 325 43.05 -14.01 -15.84
CA PRO A 325 43.55 -15.27 -16.36
C PRO A 325 44.93 -15.00 -16.95
N GLU A 326 45.93 -15.72 -16.44
CA GLU A 326 47.28 -15.74 -17.03
C GLU A 326 47.14 -16.13 -18.50
N GLY A 327 47.41 -15.20 -19.44
CA GLY A 327 47.49 -15.58 -20.85
C GLY A 327 47.17 -14.56 -21.94
N THR A 328 46.90 -13.28 -21.67
CA THR A 328 46.71 -12.30 -22.76
C THR A 328 47.63 -11.08 -22.63
N THR A 329 48.82 -11.21 -23.22
CA THR A 329 49.67 -10.10 -23.67
C THR A 329 49.18 -9.60 -25.04
N GLY A 330 48.70 -8.36 -25.14
CA GLY A 330 48.47 -7.67 -26.42
C GLY A 330 47.58 -6.42 -26.28
N PRO A 331 47.87 -5.29 -26.97
CA PRO A 331 47.46 -3.95 -26.56
C PRO A 331 46.06 -3.54 -27.05
N GLY A 332 45.35 -2.76 -26.21
CA GLY A 332 44.30 -1.80 -26.58
C GLY A 332 43.01 -2.35 -27.21
N ALA A 333 41.92 -2.40 -26.44
CA ALA A 333 40.57 -2.43 -27.00
C ALA A 333 39.58 -1.63 -26.11
N ALA A 334 39.32 -0.41 -26.57
CA ALA A 334 38.11 0.42 -26.48
C ALA A 334 37.32 0.52 -25.15
N GLN A 335 37.34 1.72 -24.56
CA GLN A 335 36.14 2.32 -23.96
C GLN A 335 35.09 2.51 -25.07
N PRO A 336 33.83 2.05 -24.89
CA PRO A 336 32.73 2.60 -25.66
C PRO A 336 32.41 3.99 -25.11
N ALA A 337 32.44 4.94 -26.04
CA ALA A 337 32.22 6.36 -25.84
C ALA A 337 30.81 6.68 -25.36
N ASP A 338 30.70 7.84 -24.69
CA ASP A 338 29.48 8.62 -24.62
C ASP A 338 28.86 8.78 -26.01
N GLU A 339 27.55 8.56 -26.12
CA GLU A 339 26.75 8.99 -27.26
C GLU A 339 25.42 9.60 -26.78
N PRO A 340 24.88 10.56 -27.55
CA PRO A 340 24.65 11.91 -27.08
C PRO A 340 23.16 12.30 -27.09
N ALA A 341 22.90 13.54 -26.65
CA ALA A 341 21.60 14.19 -26.76
C ALA A 341 21.13 14.29 -28.23
N ASP A 342 19.95 13.75 -28.50
CA ASP A 342 19.20 14.03 -29.72
C ASP A 342 18.30 15.26 -29.49
N GLU A 343 18.71 16.40 -30.05
CA GLU A 343 17.82 17.51 -30.38
C GLU A 343 17.87 17.77 -31.90
N GLU A 344 16.69 17.57 -32.51
CA GLU A 344 16.07 18.25 -33.65
C GLU A 344 16.78 18.42 -35.01
N GLY A 345 16.02 18.11 -36.07
CA GLY A 345 15.96 18.98 -37.25
C GLY A 345 15.67 18.30 -38.59
N ASN A 346 14.39 18.08 -38.92
CA ASN A 346 13.74 18.71 -40.09
C ASN A 346 12.22 18.46 -40.13
#